data_AF-A0A9P6J332-F1
#
_entry.id   AF-A0A9P6J332-F1
#
_cell.length_a   1.000
_cell.length_b   1.000
_cell.length_c   1.000
_cell.angle_alpha   90.00
_cell.angle_beta   90.00
_cell.angle_gamma   90.00
#
_symmetry.space_group_name_H-M   'P 1'
#
loop_
_entity.id
_entity.type
_entity.pdbx_description
1 polymer ?
#
loop_
_entity_poly.entity_id
_entity_poly.type
_entity_poly.pdbx_seq_one_letter_code
_entity_poly.pdbx_strand_id
1 'polypeptide(L)'
;MTHTNTTTAAFVKAEEAHFQEEVARVKAWWATDRFRLISRPYTAEAVVSKRGNIQTEYASGIQAEKLWKLLKNHQKNGTASHTFGALDPIQ
;
A
#
# COMPACT_ATOMS: atom_id res chain seq x y z
N MET A 1 40.10 16.97 15.97
CA MET A 1 39.28 15.89 15.37
C MET A 1 37.81 16.25 15.55
N THR A 2 37.22 17.03 14.64
CA THR A 2 35.81 17.46 14.71
C THR A 2 35.26 17.64 13.29
N HIS A 3 34.97 16.54 12.59
CA HIS A 3 34.32 16.54 11.28
C HIS A 3 33.31 15.39 11.16
N THR A 4 32.28 15.35 12.00
CA THR A 4 31.20 14.35 11.88
C THR A 4 29.78 14.91 12.00
N ASN A 5 29.58 16.12 12.52
CA ASN A 5 28.21 16.57 12.85
C ASN A 5 27.39 17.04 11.63
N THR A 6 28.04 17.58 10.60
CA THR A 6 27.35 18.11 9.40
C THR A 6 26.78 16.99 8.52
N THR A 7 27.51 15.89 8.36
CA THR A 7 27.08 14.74 7.54
C THR A 7 25.90 14.01 8.18
N THR A 8 25.89 13.87 9.51
CA THR A 8 24.79 13.24 10.25
C THR A 8 23.51 14.08 10.18
N ALA A 9 23.60 15.40 10.33
CA ALA A 9 22.43 16.28 10.22
C ALA A 9 21.82 16.26 8.81
N ALA A 10 22.64 16.23 7.77
CA ALA A 10 22.18 16.10 6.38
C ALA A 10 21.49 14.75 6.13
N PHE A 11 22.03 13.66 6.69
CA PHE A 11 21.43 12.32 6.60
C PHE A 11 20.06 12.24 7.27
N VAL A 12 19.93 12.72 8.52
CA VAL A 12 18.65 12.74 9.24
C VAL A 12 17.60 13.56 8.49
N LYS A 13 18.00 14.71 7.91
CA LYS A 13 17.09 15.52 7.09
C LYS A 13 16.62 14.78 5.82
N ALA A 14 17.52 14.03 5.17
CA ALA A 14 17.18 13.24 3.99
C ALA A 14 16.26 12.06 4.34
N GLU A 15 16.50 11.39 5.47
CA GLU A 15 15.64 10.32 5.99
C GLU A 15 14.23 10.84 6.29
N GLU A 16 14.11 11.97 6.98
CA GLU A 16 12.82 12.60 7.27
C GLU A 16 12.08 12.98 5.98
N ALA A 17 12.77 13.56 5.00
CA ALA A 17 12.17 13.90 3.72
C ALA A 17 11.63 12.65 2.99
N HIS A 18 12.41 11.55 2.98
CA HIS A 18 11.97 10.28 2.39
C HIS A 18 10.78 9.68 3.13
N PHE A 19 10.78 9.73 4.47
CA PHE A 19 9.65 9.29 5.29
C PHE A 19 8.37 10.08 4.97
N GLN A 20 8.46 11.41 4.88
CA GLN A 20 7.31 12.26 4.55
C GLN A 20 6.79 11.99 3.13
N GLU A 21 7.67 11.70 2.18
CA GLU A 21 7.28 11.32 0.82
C GLU A 21 6.50 9.99 0.81
N GLU A 22 6.99 8.97 1.51
CA GLU A 22 6.30 7.68 1.66
C GLU A 22 4.91 7.84 2.30
N VAL A 23 4.83 8.66 3.37
CA VAL A 23 3.56 8.97 4.04
C VAL A 23 2.60 9.65 3.07
N ALA A 24 3.06 10.63 2.28
CA ALA A 24 2.24 11.29 1.29
C ALA A 24 1.72 10.32 0.22
N ARG A 25 2.55 9.39 -0.26
CA ARG A 25 2.13 8.35 -1.21
C ARG A 25 1.09 7.41 -0.62
N VAL A 26 1.26 6.99 0.63
CA VAL A 26 0.25 6.14 1.32
C VAL A 26 -1.07 6.88 1.48
N LYS A 27 -1.04 8.16 1.88
CA LYS A 27 -2.25 9.00 1.99
C LYS A 27 -2.95 9.14 0.63
N ALA A 28 -2.21 9.41 -0.44
CA ALA A 28 -2.76 9.50 -1.79
C ALA A 28 -3.38 8.17 -2.25
N TRP A 29 -2.70 7.05 -1.98
CA TRP A 29 -3.21 5.72 -2.26
C TRP A 29 -4.51 5.41 -1.49
N TRP A 30 -4.57 5.77 -0.20
CA TRP A 30 -5.77 5.62 0.63
C TRP A 30 -6.93 6.50 0.19
N ALA A 31 -6.68 7.61 -0.49
CA ALA A 31 -7.71 8.49 -1.04
C ALA A 31 -8.38 7.95 -2.31
N THR A 32 -7.88 6.85 -2.88
CA THR A 32 -8.50 6.23 -4.06
C THR A 32 -9.87 5.62 -3.75
N ASP A 33 -10.76 5.51 -4.76
CA ASP A 33 -12.12 4.94 -4.58
C ASP A 33 -12.11 3.53 -3.99
N ARG A 34 -11.02 2.77 -4.20
CA ARG A 34 -10.82 1.44 -3.60
C ARG A 34 -11.06 1.42 -2.09
N PHE A 35 -10.71 2.48 -1.39
CA PHE A 35 -10.76 2.53 0.07
C PHE A 35 -11.84 3.45 0.64
N ARG A 36 -12.75 3.97 -0.20
CA ARG A 36 -13.79 4.93 0.20
C ARG A 36 -14.66 4.46 1.37
N LEU A 37 -14.87 3.14 1.50
CA LEU A 37 -15.71 2.53 2.54
C LEU A 37 -14.90 1.95 3.71
N ILE A 38 -13.58 2.14 3.75
CA ILE A 38 -12.70 1.54 4.76
C ILE A 38 -12.33 2.60 5.81
N SER A 39 -12.74 2.36 7.05
CA SER A 39 -12.26 3.12 8.21
C SER A 39 -11.02 2.47 8.81
N ARG A 40 -9.96 3.25 9.05
CA ARG A 40 -8.70 2.79 9.64
C ARG A 40 -8.50 3.49 10.99
N PRO A 41 -8.40 2.76 12.12
CA PRO A 41 -8.15 3.36 13.44
C PRO A 41 -6.66 3.69 13.66
N TYR A 42 -5.91 3.98 12.59
CA TYR A 42 -4.48 4.27 12.61
C TYR A 42 -4.11 5.18 11.44
N THR A 43 -2.97 5.86 11.54
CA THR A 43 -2.52 6.84 10.55
C THR A 43 -1.56 6.23 9.53
N ALA A 44 -1.32 6.96 8.42
CA ALA A 44 -0.36 6.55 7.40
C ALA A 44 1.06 6.54 7.96
N GLU A 45 1.40 7.50 8.82
CA GLU A 45 2.67 7.61 9.54
C GLU A 45 2.94 6.38 10.41
N ALA A 46 1.91 5.91 11.14
CA ALA A 46 2.03 4.70 11.95
C ALA A 46 2.38 3.47 11.08
N VAL A 47 1.79 3.36 9.90
CA VAL A 47 2.09 2.28 8.94
C VAL A 47 3.49 2.42 8.33
N VAL A 48 3.86 3.61 7.85
CA VAL A 48 5.17 3.84 7.22
C VAL A 48 6.30 3.66 8.22
N SER A 49 6.11 4.03 9.50
CA SER A 49 7.12 3.85 10.56
C SER A 49 7.48 2.38 10.86
N LYS A 50 6.74 1.43 10.29
CA LYS A 50 6.93 -0.01 10.46
C LYS A 50 7.40 -0.68 9.17
N ARG A 51 7.51 0.08 8.07
CA ARG A 51 8.08 -0.40 6.81
C ARG A 51 9.61 -0.36 6.90
N GLY A 52 10.25 -1.32 6.25
CA GLY A 52 11.69 -1.25 5.97
C GLY A 52 11.98 -0.41 4.74
N ASN A 53 13.27 -0.22 4.45
CA ASN A 53 13.73 0.59 3.32
C ASN A 53 13.67 -0.15 1.97
N ILE A 54 13.49 -1.46 1.99
CA ILE A 54 13.40 -2.29 0.77
C ILE A 54 11.92 -2.46 0.41
N GLN A 55 11.51 -1.83 -0.67
CA GLN A 55 10.15 -1.96 -1.20
C GLN A 55 10.01 -3.33 -1.90
N THR A 56 8.94 -4.05 -1.57
CA THR A 56 8.61 -5.34 -2.17
C THR A 56 7.31 -5.22 -2.94
N GLU A 57 7.34 -5.57 -4.23
CA GLU A 57 6.14 -5.69 -5.04
C GLU A 57 5.65 -7.13 -5.04
N TYR A 58 4.38 -7.34 -4.71
CA TYR A 58 3.77 -8.66 -4.63
C TYR A 58 2.86 -8.93 -5.83
N ALA A 59 3.04 -10.07 -6.49
CA ALA A 59 2.17 -10.50 -7.59
C ALA A 59 0.69 -10.62 -7.18
N SER A 60 0.42 -10.88 -5.89
CA SER A 60 -0.93 -10.87 -5.31
C SER A 60 -1.61 -9.50 -5.40
N GLY A 61 -0.85 -8.39 -5.37
CA GLY A 61 -1.37 -7.05 -5.55
C GLY A 61 -2.05 -6.86 -6.92
N ILE A 62 -1.43 -7.36 -7.98
CA ILE A 62 -1.97 -7.34 -9.34
C ILE A 62 -3.31 -8.12 -9.40
N GLN A 63 -3.37 -9.29 -8.76
CA GLN A 63 -4.61 -10.08 -8.71
C GLN A 63 -5.69 -9.40 -7.86
N ALA A 64 -5.32 -8.71 -6.77
CA ALA A 64 -6.26 -7.97 -5.94
C ALA A 64 -6.88 -6.75 -6.66
N GLU A 65 -6.15 -6.13 -7.60
CA GLU A 65 -6.70 -5.10 -8.48
C GLU A 65 -7.66 -5.68 -9.51
N LYS A 66 -7.31 -6.81 -10.14
CA LYS A 66 -8.18 -7.54 -11.07
C LYS A 66 -9.49 -7.92 -10.40
N LEU A 67 -9.42 -8.52 -9.21
CA LEU A 67 -10.59 -8.93 -8.44
C LEU A 67 -11.48 -7.73 -8.07
N TRP A 68 -10.87 -6.62 -7.61
CA TRP A 68 -11.63 -5.41 -7.29
C TRP A 68 -12.41 -4.87 -8.49
N LYS A 69 -11.77 -4.77 -9.66
CA LYS A 69 -12.43 -4.33 -10.90
C LYS A 69 -13.58 -5.26 -11.29
N LEU A 70 -13.37 -6.58 -11.19
CA LEU A 70 -14.39 -7.59 -11.47
C LEU A 70 -15.61 -7.43 -10.56
N LEU A 71 -15.41 -7.31 -9.25
CA LEU A 71 -16.50 -7.16 -8.28
C LEU A 71 -17.23 -5.82 -8.43
N LYS A 72 -16.52 -4.73 -8.73
CA LYS A 72 -17.14 -3.43 -9.03
C LYS A 72 -18.03 -3.47 -10.27
N ASN A 73 -17.62 -4.20 -11.31
CA ASN A 73 -18.42 -4.39 -12.51
C ASN A 73 -19.69 -5.20 -12.20
N HIS A 74 -19.56 -6.32 -11.49
CA HIS A 74 -20.71 -7.12 -11.05
C HIS A 74 -21.68 -6.32 -10.17
N GLN A 75 -21.17 -5.55 -9.20
CA GLN A 75 -21.98 -4.66 -8.37
C GLN A 75 -22.76 -3.65 -9.23
N LYS A 76 -22.11 -3.01 -10.20
CA LYS A 76 -22.74 -2.03 -11.10
C LYS A 76 -23.87 -2.68 -11.91
N ASN A 77 -23.68 -3.92 -12.36
CA ASN A 77 -24.61 -4.62 -13.23
C ASN A 77 -25.65 -5.47 -12.47
N GLY A 78 -25.60 -5.53 -11.13
CA GLY A 78 -26.47 -6.37 -10.31
C GLY A 78 -26.28 -7.88 -10.54
N THR A 79 -25.09 -8.30 -10.97
CA THR A 79 -24.76 -9.71 -11.24
C THR A 79 -23.76 -10.24 -10.21
N ALA A 80 -23.45 -11.55 -10.26
CA ALA A 80 -22.50 -12.20 -9.36
C ALA A 80 -21.40 -12.94 -10.12
N SER A 81 -20.26 -13.13 -9.45
CA SER A 81 -19.20 -14.04 -9.89
C SER A 81 -19.33 -15.35 -9.11
N HIS A 82 -19.33 -16.48 -9.82
CA HIS A 82 -19.46 -17.82 -9.23
C HIS A 82 -18.09 -18.51 -9.20
N THR A 83 -17.83 -19.26 -8.14
CA THR A 83 -16.59 -20.02 -7.96
C THR A 83 -16.87 -21.32 -7.17
N PHE A 84 -15.91 -22.23 -7.16
CA PHE A 84 -15.90 -23.44 -6.35
C PHE A 84 -14.52 -23.60 -5.70
N GLY A 85 -14.40 -24.44 -4.67
CA GLY A 85 -13.14 -24.65 -3.96
C GLY A 85 -12.17 -25.49 -4.80
N ALA A 86 -11.15 -24.86 -5.36
CA ALA A 86 -10.02 -25.57 -5.99
C ALA A 86 -9.12 -26.17 -4.90
N LEU A 87 -8.85 -27.47 -4.99
CA LEU A 87 -8.05 -28.27 -4.06
C LEU A 87 -6.60 -28.37 -4.52
N ASP A 88 -6.36 -28.38 -5.83
CA ASP A 88 -5.05 -28.57 -6.43
C ASP A 88 -4.92 -27.84 -7.78
N PRO A 89 -3.69 -27.72 -8.35
CA PRO A 89 -3.46 -27.00 -9.60
C PRO A 89 -4.03 -27.63 -10.87
N ILE A 90 -4.50 -28.89 -10.83
CA ILE A 90 -5.06 -29.61 -12.00
C ILE A 90 -6.55 -29.28 -12.19
N GLN A 91 -7.27 -28.99 -11.09
CA GLN A 91 -8.73 -28.75 -11.09
C GLN A 91 -9.21 -27.61 -11.98
#